data_AF-A0A3D5QA85-F1
#
_entry.id   AF-A0A3D5QA85-F1
#
_cell.length_a   1.000
_cell.length_b   1.000
_cell.length_c   1.000
_cell.angle_alpha   90.00
_cell.angle_beta   90.00
_cell.angle_gamma   90.00
#
_symmetry.space_group_name_H-M   'P 1'
#
loop_
_entity.id
_entity.type
_entity.pdbx_description
1 polymer ?
#
loop_
_entity_poly.entity_id
_entity_poly.type
_entity_poly.pdbx_seq_one_letter_code
_entity_poly.pdbx_strand_id
1 'polypeptide(L)'
;PNMGERMKPFYVTKVVNRSGEIIYEQKPVVAERTLKPETAQIMTDMLINVIENGTGRRASHIHRVMGGKTGTTDDYIDAWFVGFTPNLTIGSWTGFDDYKN
;
A
#
# COMPACT_ATOMS: atom_id res chain seq x y z
N PRO A 1 -2.58 -8.60 0.90
CA PRO A 1 -2.08 -8.17 -0.44
C PRO A 1 -1.00 -9.14 -0.95
N ASN A 2 -0.94 -9.40 -2.26
CA ASN A 2 0.06 -10.27 -2.94
C ASN A 2 0.33 -11.65 -2.28
N MET A 3 -0.61 -12.21 -1.54
CA MET A 3 -0.47 -13.50 -0.85
C MET A 3 0.82 -13.65 -0.01
N GLY A 4 1.34 -12.55 0.56
CA GLY A 4 2.54 -12.56 1.41
C GLY A 4 3.86 -12.32 0.66
N GLU A 5 3.82 -12.06 -0.64
CA GLU A 5 4.99 -11.69 -1.45
C GLU A 5 5.23 -10.19 -1.45
N ARG A 6 6.46 -9.80 -1.11
CA ARG A 6 6.91 -8.42 -1.14
C ARG A 6 7.55 -8.12 -2.49
N MET A 7 6.96 -7.21 -3.25
CA MET A 7 7.53 -6.74 -4.51
C MET A 7 8.66 -5.73 -4.25
N LYS A 8 9.72 -5.77 -5.06
CA LYS A 8 10.74 -4.72 -5.07
C LYS A 8 10.16 -3.48 -5.78
N PRO A 9 9.99 -2.32 -5.10
CA PRO A 9 9.50 -1.12 -5.75
C PRO A 9 10.55 -0.58 -6.73
N PHE A 10 10.07 -0.05 -7.86
CA PHE A 10 10.90 0.59 -8.89
C PHE A 10 10.08 1.65 -9.61
N TYR A 11 10.75 2.72 -10.07
CA TYR A 11 10.08 3.87 -10.71
C TYR A 11 10.29 3.91 -12.22
N VAL A 12 11.46 3.48 -12.69
CA VAL A 12 11.84 3.51 -14.11
C VAL A 12 11.71 2.11 -14.68
N THR A 13 10.87 1.94 -15.70
CA THR A 13 10.72 0.64 -16.39
C THR A 13 11.80 0.44 -17.45
N LYS A 14 12.20 1.50 -18.15
CA LYS A 14 13.14 1.42 -19.26
C LYS A 14 13.82 2.76 -19.52
N VAL A 15 15.12 2.73 -19.83
CA VAL A 15 15.87 3.88 -20.35
C VAL A 15 16.48 3.50 -21.69
N VAL A 16 16.29 4.35 -22.69
CA VAL A 16 16.75 4.17 -24.06
C VAL A 16 17.59 5.39 -24.46
N ASN A 17 18.75 5.17 -25.09
CA ASN A 17 19.60 6.25 -25.58
C ASN A 17 19.13 6.76 -26.96
N ARG A 18 19.85 7.75 -27.53
CA ARG A 18 19.48 8.36 -28.82
C ARG A 18 19.58 7.40 -30.02
N SER A 19 20.42 6.38 -29.95
CA SER A 19 20.54 5.35 -31.00
C SER A 19 19.45 4.28 -30.91
N GLY A 20 18.59 4.32 -29.89
CA GLY A 20 17.54 3.33 -29.67
C GLY A 20 17.98 2.13 -28.83
N GLU A 21 19.21 2.13 -28.30
CA GLU A 21 19.72 1.04 -27.45
C GLU A 21 19.14 1.14 -26.04
N ILE A 22 18.76 -0.02 -25.50
CA ILE A 22 18.27 -0.16 -24.14
C ILE A 22 19.47 -0.15 -23.19
N ILE A 23 19.61 0.92 -22.40
CA ILE A 23 20.68 1.02 -21.41
C ILE A 23 20.24 0.58 -20.01
N TYR A 24 18.94 0.50 -19.79
CA TYR A 24 18.34 -0.02 -18.56
C TYR A 24 16.93 -0.54 -18.84
N GLU A 25 16.58 -1.67 -18.24
CA GLU A 25 15.22 -2.21 -18.20
C GLU A 25 14.98 -2.88 -16.86
N GLN A 26 13.83 -2.59 -16.24
CA GLN A 26 13.40 -3.19 -14.98
C GLN A 26 11.99 -3.74 -15.15
N LYS A 27 11.87 -5.04 -14.90
CA LYS A 27 10.59 -5.74 -14.79
C LYS A 27 10.19 -5.88 -13.32
N PRO A 28 8.91 -6.08 -12.99
CA PRO A 28 8.50 -6.40 -11.62
C PRO A 28 9.25 -7.63 -11.10
N VAL A 29 9.80 -7.52 -9.89
CA VAL A 29 10.53 -8.59 -9.22
C VAL A 29 9.94 -8.81 -7.83
N VAL A 30 9.65 -10.07 -7.50
CA VAL A 30 9.37 -10.48 -6.13
C VAL A 30 10.69 -10.43 -5.37
N ALA A 31 10.78 -9.58 -4.35
CA ALA A 31 11.98 -9.45 -3.52
C ALA A 31 12.12 -10.68 -2.61
N GLU A 32 11.04 -11.05 -1.93
CA GLU A 32 10.98 -12.20 -1.03
C GLU A 32 9.52 -12.57 -0.70
N ARG A 33 9.31 -13.76 -0.15
CA ARG A 33 8.06 -14.15 0.52
C ARG A 33 8.19 -13.91 2.01
N THR A 34 7.56 -12.84 2.51
CA THR A 34 7.62 -12.43 3.91
C THR A 34 6.63 -13.20 4.78
N LEU A 35 5.51 -13.63 4.22
CA LEU A 35 4.48 -14.39 4.94
C LEU A 35 4.06 -15.63 4.15
N LYS A 36 3.58 -16.65 4.87
CA LYS A 36 2.85 -17.76 4.24
C LYS A 36 1.54 -17.24 3.63
N PRO A 37 1.08 -17.77 2.49
CA PRO A 37 -0.16 -17.34 1.85
C PRO A 37 -1.38 -17.37 2.77
N GLU A 38 -1.50 -18.38 3.63
CA GLU A 38 -2.61 -18.55 4.58
C GLU A 38 -2.60 -17.44 5.64
N THR A 39 -1.42 -17.11 6.17
CA THR A 39 -1.26 -16.00 7.13
C THR A 39 -1.59 -14.66 6.48
N ALA A 40 -1.14 -14.44 5.23
CA ALA A 40 -1.44 -13.22 4.49
C ALA A 40 -2.95 -13.09 4.17
N GLN A 41 -3.65 -14.21 3.97
CA GLN A 41 -5.10 -14.21 3.76
C GLN A 41 -5.83 -13.81 5.05
N ILE A 42 -5.52 -14.42 6.18
CA ILE A 42 -6.13 -14.07 7.48
C ILE A 42 -5.91 -12.58 7.79
N MET A 43 -4.70 -12.06 7.56
CA MET A 43 -4.42 -10.62 7.71
C MET A 43 -5.26 -9.77 6.74
N THR A 44 -5.45 -10.23 5.51
CA THR A 44 -6.27 -9.52 4.52
C THR A 44 -7.73 -9.45 4.98
N ASP A 45 -8.28 -10.54 5.50
CA ASP A 45 -9.66 -10.60 5.99
C ASP A 45 -9.87 -9.66 7.18
N MET A 46 -8.91 -9.62 8.12
CA MET A 46 -8.94 -8.67 9.24
C MET A 46 -8.91 -7.21 8.76
N LEU A 47 -8.09 -6.91 7.73
CA LEU A 47 -7.98 -5.55 7.18
C LEU A 47 -9.19 -5.15 6.34
N ILE A 48 -9.89 -6.10 5.71
CA ILE A 48 -11.20 -5.87 5.09
C ILE A 48 -12.21 -5.49 6.19
N ASN A 49 -12.21 -6.20 7.31
CA ASN A 49 -13.13 -5.91 8.42
C ASN A 49 -12.92 -4.51 9.02
N VAL A 50 -11.70 -3.97 9.01
CA VAL A 50 -11.44 -2.57 9.40
C VAL A 50 -12.22 -1.58 8.53
N ILE A 51 -12.41 -1.89 7.25
CA ILE A 51 -13.17 -1.06 6.30
C ILE A 51 -14.68 -1.32 6.42
N GLU A 52 -15.11 -2.55 6.69
CA GLU A 52 -16.54 -2.86 6.78
C GLU A 52 -17.15 -2.40 8.11
N ASN A 53 -16.44 -2.67 9.21
CA ASN A 53 -16.98 -2.58 10.57
C ASN A 53 -16.09 -1.80 11.54
N GLY A 54 -14.90 -1.37 11.12
CA GLY A 54 -13.90 -0.75 11.99
C GLY A 54 -13.68 0.74 11.77
N THR A 55 -12.48 1.19 12.15
CA THR A 55 -12.07 2.61 12.11
C THR A 55 -11.89 3.16 10.69
N GLY A 56 -11.75 2.29 9.68
CA GLY A 56 -11.65 2.66 8.27
C GLY A 56 -13.00 2.79 7.57
N ARG A 57 -14.13 2.67 8.29
CA ARG A 57 -15.47 2.53 7.70
C ARG A 57 -15.85 3.57 6.66
N ARG A 58 -15.36 4.80 6.78
CA ARG A 58 -15.61 5.86 5.79
C ARG A 58 -15.07 5.51 4.39
N ALA A 59 -14.05 4.67 4.25
CA ALA A 59 -13.53 4.25 2.96
C ALA A 59 -14.47 3.29 2.20
N SER A 60 -15.48 2.71 2.86
CA SER A 60 -16.47 1.83 2.20
C SER A 60 -17.28 2.52 1.09
N HIS A 61 -17.34 3.86 1.07
CA HIS A 61 -17.94 4.66 -0.01
C HIS A 61 -17.25 4.48 -1.37
N ILE A 62 -16.06 3.87 -1.42
CA ILE A 62 -15.35 3.54 -2.67
C ILE A 62 -16.06 2.39 -3.43
N HIS A 63 -17.03 1.71 -2.80
CA HIS A 63 -17.85 0.64 -3.40
C HIS A 63 -17.02 -0.49 -4.03
N ARG A 64 -15.89 -0.82 -3.40
CA ARG A 64 -15.01 -1.95 -3.76
C ARG A 64 -14.61 -2.71 -2.51
N VAL A 65 -14.49 -4.02 -2.63
CA VAL A 65 -13.87 -4.84 -1.58
C VAL A 65 -12.40 -4.45 -1.49
N MET A 66 -12.00 -3.95 -0.32
CA MET A 66 -10.64 -3.49 -0.06
C MET A 66 -10.28 -3.71 1.39
N GLY A 67 -9.01 -3.99 1.64
CA GLY A 67 -8.44 -3.98 2.97
C GLY A 67 -7.79 -2.62 3.27
N GLY A 68 -7.72 -2.23 4.53
CA GLY A 68 -6.94 -1.07 4.91
C GLY A 68 -6.80 -0.88 6.41
N LYS A 69 -5.98 0.10 6.78
CA LYS A 69 -5.74 0.45 8.18
C LYS A 69 -5.56 1.95 8.33
N THR A 70 -6.13 2.47 9.42
CA THR A 70 -5.93 3.84 9.89
C THR A 70 -4.81 3.90 10.93
N GLY A 71 -4.12 5.03 11.01
CA GLY A 71 -3.20 5.37 12.09
C GLY A 71 -3.34 6.84 12.46
N THR A 72 -3.25 7.16 13.74
CA THR A 72 -3.23 8.53 14.25
C THR A 72 -2.19 8.61 15.34
N THR A 73 -1.38 9.66 15.36
CA THR A 73 -0.54 9.99 16.52
C THR A 73 -1.34 10.82 17.53
N ASP A 74 -0.79 11.00 18.74
CA ASP A 74 -1.39 11.86 19.77
C ASP A 74 -1.68 13.27 19.20
N ASP A 75 -2.66 13.96 19.77
CA ASP A 75 -3.10 15.30 19.35
C ASP A 75 -3.41 15.48 17.85
N TYR A 76 -3.62 14.37 17.11
CA TYR A 76 -3.89 14.36 15.67
C TYR A 76 -2.81 15.02 14.81
N ILE A 77 -1.57 15.00 15.28
CA ILE A 77 -0.42 15.58 14.56
C ILE A 77 -0.22 14.87 13.21
N ASP A 78 -0.42 13.56 13.19
CA ASP A 78 -0.40 12.74 11.99
C ASP A 78 -1.67 11.91 11.87
N ALA A 79 -2.24 11.91 10.68
CA ALA A 79 -3.25 10.96 10.26
C ALA A 79 -2.75 10.17 9.05
N TRP A 80 -2.79 8.85 9.16
CA TRP A 80 -2.40 7.91 8.12
C TRP A 80 -3.56 7.02 7.71
N PHE A 81 -3.62 6.71 6.42
CA PHE A 81 -4.41 5.61 5.89
C PHE A 81 -3.60 4.84 4.86
N VAL A 82 -3.54 3.52 5.00
CA VAL A 82 -3.01 2.62 3.97
C VAL A 82 -4.10 1.64 3.58
N GLY A 83 -4.43 1.58 2.29
CA GLY A 83 -5.46 0.72 1.74
C GLY A 83 -4.99 -0.03 0.50
N PHE A 84 -5.61 -1.17 0.22
CA PHE A 84 -5.27 -1.98 -0.94
C PHE A 84 -6.46 -2.77 -1.51
N THR A 85 -6.40 -3.00 -2.82
CA THR A 85 -7.16 -4.00 -3.57
C THR A 85 -6.17 -5.08 -4.07
N PRO A 86 -6.60 -6.13 -4.80
CA PRO A 86 -5.66 -7.10 -5.37
C PRO A 86 -4.61 -6.51 -6.32
N ASN A 87 -4.88 -5.33 -6.91
CA ASN A 87 -4.06 -4.73 -7.96
C ASN A 87 -3.58 -3.31 -7.66
N LEU A 88 -3.91 -2.74 -6.49
CA LEU A 88 -3.54 -1.37 -6.13
C LEU A 88 -3.27 -1.27 -4.63
N THR A 89 -2.27 -0.49 -4.25
CA THR A 89 -2.00 -0.10 -2.87
C THR A 89 -1.81 1.40 -2.83
N ILE A 90 -2.42 2.07 -1.86
CA ILE A 90 -2.33 3.51 -1.65
C ILE A 90 -1.98 3.76 -0.19
N GLY A 91 -1.07 4.70 0.05
CA GLY A 91 -0.84 5.31 1.35
C GLY A 91 -1.14 6.80 1.27
N SER A 92 -1.86 7.33 2.25
CA SER A 92 -2.11 8.75 2.41
C SER A 92 -1.69 9.16 3.82
N TRP A 93 -1.08 10.34 3.90
CA TRP A 93 -0.73 11.01 5.14
C TRP A 93 -1.26 12.43 5.11
N THR A 94 -1.62 12.94 6.29
CA THR A 94 -1.92 14.34 6.51
C THR A 94 -1.38 14.72 7.88
N GLY A 95 -0.68 15.84 7.92
CA GLY A 95 -0.08 16.43 9.12
C GLY A 95 0.50 17.79 8.77
N PHE A 96 1.10 18.47 9.75
CA PHE A 96 1.79 19.73 9.54
C PHE A 96 3.30 19.52 9.37
N ASP A 97 3.92 20.25 8.45
CA ASP A 97 5.37 20.21 8.24
C ASP A 97 6.14 20.75 9.47
N ASP A 98 5.61 21.80 10.10
CA ASP A 98 6.15 22.41 11.32
C ASP A 98 5.32 22.00 12.53
N TYR A 99 5.96 21.28 13.46
CA TYR A 99 5.43 21.05 14.80
C TYR A 99 5.53 22.33 15.62
N LYS A 100 4.44 23.09 15.73
CA LYS A 100 4.38 24.25 16.64
C LYS A 100 3.46 23.92 17.81
N ASN A 101 4.07 23.82 18.99
CA ASN A 101 3.39 24.01 20.28
C ASN A 101 2.86 25.44 20.38
#